data_AF-A0A538U5F6-F1
#
_entry.id   AF-A0A538U5F6-F1
#
_cell.length_a   1.000
_cell.length_b   1.000
_cell.length_c   1.000
_cell.angle_alpha   90.00
_cell.angle_beta   90.00
_cell.angle_gamma   90.00
#
_symmetry.space_group_name_H-M   'P 1'
#
loop_
_entity.id
_entity.type
_entity.pdbx_description
1 polymer ?
#
loop_
_entity_poly.entity_id
_entity_poly.type
_entity_poly.pdbx_seq_one_letter_code
_entity_poly.pdbx_strand_id
1 'polypeptide(L)'
;MILAAARMQERPHIFSFLLLAVYMLVLARRRSGGPRRKEIFYLLPILQVLWANLHGSFLLGPTIVGLAAAGEVIDAWIVKRAEAASSADHLREAGRLAALAAGLVPCCLLNPYGLKLLAFPFELTGSAFMEQIFEWQPPFSSSFRLTYMARYYVVWCVLGIAAFIASLTRESRPRTFLVLTFAAFLALSLRMNRNVTDFAFATLPGTSAALTLCLTRGARAAARPDAKNAAAGTPLHLIAWALLGLAGWFAFFGYGYGPSFGRRELGLGLGPNVPVGAADELARRGVVGTSFNTYGAGAYLVYRFYPRVRVGMDSRNDVYGERLYAEYQEATQKPDALKAMLRRLQASFIFLEWPQPGMAKTARAIRATDEGWRPVYFDDAAVVYLEEDGPYAEQAKEGYALLDPLLFLPGTWSREKAHQALSEADRAIAQSGRSCIARVMRVEALLALGRTDAALAEEARLVAEDPPLAHISILLGLAHLARGDRTTAAARLRRALELNPFSDVAREALKKATATP
;
A
#
# COMPACT_ATOMS: atom_id res chain seq x y z
N MET A 1 -6.01 -14.91 6.16
CA MET A 1 -6.85 -13.96 5.38
C MET A 1 -6.60 -12.54 5.81
N ILE A 2 -6.92 -12.15 7.05
CA ILE A 2 -6.71 -10.78 7.53
C ILE A 2 -5.24 -10.31 7.39
N LEU A 3 -4.28 -11.15 7.78
CA LEU A 3 -2.83 -10.88 7.65
C LEU A 3 -2.30 -10.86 6.21
N ALA A 4 -3.16 -11.14 5.22
CA ALA A 4 -2.80 -11.11 3.81
C ALA A 4 -3.60 -10.06 3.03
N ALA A 5 -4.72 -9.59 3.57
CA ALA A 5 -5.74 -8.91 2.78
C ALA A 5 -5.26 -7.60 2.15
N ALA A 6 -4.50 -6.77 2.88
CA ALA A 6 -3.95 -5.53 2.31
C ALA A 6 -2.87 -5.76 1.23
N ARG A 7 -2.41 -7.00 1.06
CA ARG A 7 -1.40 -7.38 0.06
C ARG A 7 -1.97 -8.19 -1.09
N MET A 8 -3.28 -8.47 -1.08
CA MET A 8 -4.00 -9.07 -2.20
C MET A 8 -4.41 -7.98 -3.20
N GLN A 9 -3.40 -7.40 -3.85
CA GLN A 9 -3.52 -6.36 -4.90
C GLN A 9 -3.02 -6.91 -6.22
N GLU A 10 -3.45 -6.35 -7.35
CA GLU A 10 -3.07 -6.70 -8.74
C GLU A 10 -1.57 -6.49 -9.04
N ARG A 11 -0.72 -7.25 -8.37
CA ARG A 11 0.74 -7.17 -8.42
C ARG A 11 1.34 -8.56 -8.59
N PRO A 12 2.50 -8.69 -9.27
CA PRO A 12 3.20 -9.97 -9.40
C PRO A 12 3.54 -10.64 -8.05
N HIS A 13 3.58 -9.87 -6.96
CA HIS A 13 3.81 -10.37 -5.61
C HIS A 13 2.80 -11.46 -5.17
N ILE A 14 1.55 -11.43 -5.66
CA ILE A 14 0.55 -12.48 -5.34
C ILE A 14 1.08 -13.88 -5.70
N PHE A 15 1.81 -14.02 -6.81
CA PHE A 15 2.38 -15.30 -7.21
C PHE A 15 3.43 -15.81 -6.21
N SER A 16 4.15 -14.92 -5.51
CA SER A 16 5.08 -15.35 -4.45
C SER A 16 4.36 -16.00 -3.28
N PHE A 17 3.16 -15.53 -2.91
CA PHE A 17 2.38 -16.18 -1.85
C PHE A 17 1.92 -17.57 -2.25
N LEU A 18 1.50 -17.74 -3.51
CA LEU A 18 1.15 -19.06 -4.07
C LEU A 18 2.36 -19.98 -4.07
N LEU A 19 3.50 -19.53 -4.60
CA LEU A 19 4.72 -20.34 -4.69
C LEU A 19 5.25 -20.69 -3.30
N LEU A 20 5.24 -19.75 -2.35
CA LEU A 20 5.55 -19.99 -0.94
C LEU A 20 4.66 -21.10 -0.35
N ALA A 21 3.35 -21.03 -0.55
CA ALA A 21 2.41 -22.04 -0.08
C ALA A 21 2.67 -23.42 -0.73
N VAL A 22 2.97 -23.45 -2.02
CA VAL A 22 3.31 -24.69 -2.75
C VAL A 22 4.62 -25.28 -2.23
N TYR A 23 5.66 -24.49 -2.01
CA TYR A 23 6.93 -24.94 -1.43
C TYR A 23 6.70 -25.56 -0.04
N MET A 24 5.96 -24.87 0.81
CA MET A 24 5.61 -25.37 2.15
C MET A 24 4.80 -26.68 2.09
N LEU A 25 3.83 -26.78 1.16
CA LEU A 25 3.03 -27.98 0.96
C LEU A 25 3.87 -29.17 0.49
N VAL A 26 4.75 -28.95 -0.48
CA VAL A 26 5.64 -30.00 -1.02
C VAL A 26 6.61 -30.48 0.08
N LEU A 27 7.21 -29.56 0.83
CA LEU A 27 8.09 -29.89 1.96
C LEU A 27 7.34 -30.59 3.11
N ALA A 28 6.07 -30.25 3.36
CA ALA A 28 5.25 -30.95 4.33
C ALA A 28 4.94 -32.38 3.89
N ARG A 29 4.55 -32.59 2.61
CA ARG A 29 4.25 -33.91 2.03
C ARG A 29 5.47 -34.82 1.97
N ARG A 30 6.68 -34.26 1.85
CA ARG A 30 7.95 -35.01 1.93
C ARG A 30 8.01 -35.91 3.16
N ARG A 31 7.54 -35.43 4.32
CA ARG A 31 7.62 -36.14 5.61
C ARG A 31 6.63 -37.30 5.74
N SER A 32 5.68 -37.45 4.81
CA SER A 32 4.63 -38.49 4.87
C SER A 32 4.99 -39.83 4.21
N GLY A 33 6.22 -39.99 3.69
CA GLY A 33 6.80 -41.31 3.35
C GLY A 33 6.29 -42.00 2.06
N GLY A 34 5.53 -41.33 1.19
CA GLY A 34 4.97 -41.93 -0.04
C GLY A 34 5.81 -41.74 -1.33
N PRO A 35 5.42 -42.38 -2.45
CA PRO A 35 6.09 -42.27 -3.77
C PRO A 35 6.18 -40.83 -4.29
N ARG A 36 5.30 -39.94 -3.81
CA ARG A 36 5.30 -38.49 -4.10
C ARG A 36 6.53 -37.73 -3.57
N ARG A 37 7.39 -38.36 -2.75
CA ARG A 37 8.66 -37.76 -2.27
C ARG A 37 9.61 -37.38 -3.41
N LYS A 38 9.53 -38.06 -4.57
CA LYS A 38 10.37 -37.74 -5.74
C LYS A 38 9.91 -36.48 -6.49
N GLU A 39 8.64 -36.09 -6.36
CA GLU A 39 8.06 -34.94 -7.07
C GLU A 39 8.79 -33.63 -6.71
N ILE A 40 9.35 -33.52 -5.50
CA ILE A 40 10.09 -32.33 -5.05
C ILE A 40 11.31 -32.01 -5.91
N PHE A 41 12.03 -33.04 -6.39
CA PHE A 41 13.28 -32.86 -7.15
C PHE A 41 13.03 -32.43 -8.60
N TYR A 42 11.83 -32.65 -9.12
CA TYR A 42 11.46 -32.24 -10.47
C TYR A 42 10.62 -30.96 -10.48
N LEU A 43 9.71 -30.82 -9.51
CA LEU A 43 8.77 -29.70 -9.46
C LEU A 43 9.43 -28.41 -8.94
N LEU A 44 10.22 -28.46 -7.86
CA LEU A 44 10.78 -27.23 -7.28
C LEU A 44 11.74 -26.49 -8.23
N PRO A 45 12.62 -27.14 -9.00
CA PRO A 45 13.43 -26.44 -10.00
C PRO A 45 12.59 -25.66 -11.03
N ILE A 46 11.52 -26.27 -11.55
CA ILE A 46 10.61 -25.64 -12.51
C ILE A 46 9.90 -24.44 -11.87
N LEU A 47 9.37 -24.62 -10.65
CA LEU A 47 8.73 -23.55 -9.90
C LEU A 47 9.71 -22.43 -9.53
N GLN A 48 10.99 -22.75 -9.32
CA GLN A 48 12.02 -21.76 -9.00
C GLN A 48 12.33 -20.87 -10.21
N VAL A 49 12.45 -21.46 -11.41
CA VAL A 49 12.59 -20.70 -12.66
C VAL A 49 11.40 -19.76 -12.83
N LEU A 50 10.18 -20.28 -12.63
CA LEU A 50 8.97 -19.48 -12.69
C LEU A 50 8.99 -18.35 -11.65
N TRP A 51 9.38 -18.62 -10.39
CA TRP A 51 9.44 -17.62 -9.33
C TRP A 51 10.40 -16.48 -9.67
N ALA A 52 11.61 -16.82 -10.15
CA ALA A 52 12.64 -15.86 -10.52
C ALA A 52 12.19 -14.89 -11.63
N ASN A 53 11.26 -15.31 -12.49
CA ASN A 53 10.69 -14.46 -13.55
C ASN A 53 9.41 -13.72 -13.12
N LEU A 54 8.80 -14.08 -12.00
CA LEU A 54 7.55 -13.46 -11.54
C LEU A 54 7.76 -12.37 -10.49
N HIS A 55 8.69 -12.53 -9.53
CA HIS A 55 8.80 -11.58 -8.43
C HIS A 55 10.15 -11.64 -7.69
N GLY A 56 10.56 -10.49 -7.13
CA GLY A 56 11.83 -10.31 -6.40
C GLY A 56 12.00 -11.13 -5.12
N SER A 57 10.94 -11.78 -4.61
CA SER A 57 11.01 -12.68 -3.44
C SER A 57 11.54 -14.09 -3.77
N PHE A 58 12.02 -14.33 -4.99
CA PHE A 58 12.43 -15.66 -5.47
C PHE A 58 13.50 -16.34 -4.60
N LEU A 59 14.34 -15.57 -3.88
CA LEU A 59 15.34 -16.11 -2.95
C LEU A 59 14.72 -16.85 -1.75
N LEU A 60 13.43 -16.67 -1.48
CA LEU A 60 12.74 -17.44 -0.45
C LEU A 60 12.68 -18.94 -0.79
N GLY A 61 12.63 -19.30 -2.07
CA GLY A 61 12.59 -20.70 -2.50
C GLY A 61 13.79 -21.52 -2.00
N PRO A 62 15.03 -21.20 -2.40
CA PRO A 62 16.23 -21.87 -1.91
C PRO A 62 16.39 -21.74 -0.39
N THR A 63 16.04 -20.57 0.17
CA THR A 63 16.14 -20.32 1.62
C THR A 63 15.31 -21.31 2.43
N ILE A 64 14.03 -21.53 2.07
CA ILE A 64 13.15 -22.42 2.83
C ILE A 64 13.60 -23.88 2.72
N VAL A 65 14.08 -24.31 1.54
CA VAL A 65 14.66 -25.65 1.38
C VAL A 65 15.94 -25.79 2.23
N GLY A 66 16.76 -24.74 2.30
CA GLY A 66 17.92 -24.66 3.18
C GLY A 66 17.55 -24.75 4.67
N LEU A 67 16.49 -24.05 5.10
CA LEU A 67 15.96 -24.18 6.47
C LEU A 67 15.45 -25.60 6.75
N ALA A 68 14.89 -26.28 5.74
CA ALA A 68 14.49 -27.67 5.87
C ALA A 68 15.71 -28.59 6.04
N ALA A 69 16.79 -28.37 5.28
CA ALA A 69 18.04 -29.10 5.45
C ALA A 69 18.65 -28.87 6.85
N ALA A 70 18.71 -27.63 7.31
CA ALA A 70 19.19 -27.28 8.64
C ALA A 70 18.33 -27.90 9.75
N GLY A 71 17.00 -27.93 9.55
CA GLY A 71 16.07 -28.61 10.45
C GLY A 71 16.38 -30.10 10.59
N GLU A 72 16.63 -30.81 9.48
CA GLU A 72 17.01 -32.23 9.50
C GLU A 72 18.36 -32.46 10.20
N VAL A 73 19.33 -31.56 10.04
CA VAL A 73 20.60 -31.63 10.80
C VAL A 73 20.32 -31.53 12.30
N ILE A 74 19.59 -30.51 12.75
CA ILE A 74 19.32 -30.33 14.18
C ILE A 74 18.50 -31.51 14.73
N ASP A 75 17.50 -31.99 13.98
CA ASP A 75 16.72 -33.17 14.34
C ASP A 75 17.62 -34.42 14.48
N ALA A 76 18.61 -34.61 13.59
CA ALA A 76 19.59 -35.68 13.69
C ALA A 76 20.40 -35.62 14.98
N TRP A 77 20.79 -34.42 15.44
CA TRP A 77 21.57 -34.23 16.66
C TRP A 77 20.74 -34.47 17.92
N ILE A 78 19.48 -34.03 17.91
CA ILE A 78 18.53 -34.26 19.00
C ILE A 78 18.21 -35.76 19.12
N VAL A 79 17.93 -36.43 18.00
CA VAL A 79 17.57 -37.85 17.96
C VAL A 79 18.77 -38.77 18.18
N LYS A 80 20.00 -38.36 17.84
CA LYS A 80 21.23 -39.12 18.15
C LYS A 80 21.38 -39.43 19.64
N ARG A 81 20.80 -38.59 20.52
CA ARG A 81 20.73 -38.84 21.97
C ARG A 81 19.81 -40.00 22.36
N ALA A 82 18.95 -40.48 21.45
CA ALA A 82 17.98 -41.53 21.68
C ALA A 82 18.17 -42.77 20.76
N GLU A 83 18.44 -42.59 19.45
CA GLU A 83 18.58 -43.67 18.47
C GLU A 83 19.54 -43.32 17.31
N ALA A 84 20.59 -44.13 17.09
CA ALA A 84 21.62 -43.86 16.08
C ALA A 84 21.16 -44.07 14.62
N ALA A 85 20.34 -45.09 14.35
CA ALA A 85 19.85 -45.39 12.99
C ALA A 85 18.96 -44.26 12.42
N SER A 86 18.09 -43.69 13.27
CA SER A 86 17.23 -42.56 12.92
C SER A 86 18.04 -41.29 12.62
N SER A 87 19.15 -41.06 13.34
CA SER A 87 20.07 -39.94 13.09
C SER A 87 20.72 -39.98 11.70
N ALA A 88 21.13 -41.17 11.23
CA ALA A 88 21.76 -41.33 9.93
C ALA A 88 20.81 -40.99 8.76
N ASP A 89 19.52 -41.35 8.88
CA ASP A 89 18.52 -41.03 7.87
C ASP A 89 18.20 -39.52 7.81
N HIS A 90 18.15 -38.84 8.95
CA HIS A 90 18.05 -37.39 9.01
C HIS A 90 19.23 -36.70 8.32
N LEU A 91 20.47 -37.14 8.54
CA LEU A 91 21.65 -36.57 7.88
C LEU A 91 21.65 -36.81 6.36
N ARG A 92 21.21 -37.99 5.90
CA ARG A 92 21.06 -38.27 4.46
C ARG A 92 20.02 -37.35 3.82
N GLU A 93 18.89 -37.11 4.49
CA GLU A 93 17.87 -36.19 4.00
C GLU A 93 18.36 -34.74 4.02
N ALA A 94 19.07 -34.33 5.06
CA ALA A 94 19.71 -33.02 5.11
C ALA A 94 20.64 -32.80 3.91
N GLY A 95 21.47 -33.79 3.56
CA GLY A 95 22.34 -33.72 2.39
C GLY A 95 21.56 -33.58 1.08
N ARG A 96 20.46 -34.31 0.91
CA ARG A 96 19.59 -34.21 -0.27
C ARG A 96 18.91 -32.85 -0.39
N LEU A 97 18.40 -32.32 0.73
CA LEU A 97 17.76 -31.00 0.76
C LEU A 97 18.77 -29.88 0.56
N ALA A 98 19.97 -29.99 1.13
CA ALA A 98 21.06 -29.04 0.90
C ALA A 98 21.49 -29.04 -0.57
N ALA A 99 21.65 -30.22 -1.19
CA ALA A 99 21.93 -30.34 -2.61
C ALA A 99 20.81 -29.74 -3.47
N LEU A 100 19.53 -29.96 -3.11
CA LEU A 100 18.41 -29.34 -3.80
C LEU A 100 18.42 -27.82 -3.63
N ALA A 101 18.58 -27.29 -2.43
CA ALA A 101 18.67 -25.85 -2.17
C ALA A 101 19.79 -25.20 -2.99
N ALA A 102 20.97 -25.83 -3.02
CA ALA A 102 22.09 -25.39 -3.85
C ALA A 102 21.74 -25.45 -5.35
N GLY A 103 21.07 -26.52 -5.81
CA GLY A 103 20.62 -26.67 -7.20
C GLY A 103 19.52 -25.69 -7.63
N LEU A 104 18.70 -25.18 -6.69
CA LEU A 104 17.71 -24.15 -6.97
C LEU A 104 18.35 -22.78 -7.26
N VAL A 105 19.56 -22.50 -6.76
CA VAL A 105 20.23 -21.21 -7.01
C VAL A 105 20.56 -21.01 -8.50
N PRO A 106 21.16 -21.98 -9.22
CA PRO A 106 21.29 -21.92 -10.67
C PRO A 106 19.96 -21.77 -11.43
N CYS A 107 18.86 -22.35 -10.94
CA CYS A 107 17.54 -22.16 -11.57
C CYS A 107 17.12 -20.68 -11.59
N CYS A 108 17.54 -19.90 -10.60
CA CYS A 108 17.30 -18.45 -10.58
C CYS A 108 18.02 -17.71 -11.71
N LEU A 109 19.04 -18.30 -12.36
CA LEU A 109 19.77 -17.69 -13.48
C LEU A 109 18.99 -17.75 -14.80
N LEU A 110 17.95 -18.58 -14.88
CA LEU A 110 17.10 -18.72 -16.06
C LEU A 110 16.07 -17.58 -16.11
N ASN A 111 16.57 -16.36 -16.30
CA ASN A 111 15.80 -15.13 -16.41
C ASN A 111 16.57 -14.13 -17.32
N PRO A 112 15.92 -13.09 -17.88
CA PRO A 112 16.58 -12.13 -18.77
C PRO A 112 17.78 -11.37 -18.17
N TYR A 113 17.85 -11.23 -16.85
CA TYR A 113 18.92 -10.53 -16.12
C TYR A 113 20.08 -11.44 -15.69
N GLY A 114 19.94 -12.77 -15.82
CA GLY A 114 20.98 -13.75 -15.47
C GLY A 114 21.50 -13.57 -14.04
N LEU A 115 22.84 -13.44 -13.90
CA LEU A 115 23.52 -13.26 -12.61
C LEU A 115 23.14 -11.95 -11.89
N LYS A 116 22.77 -10.89 -12.62
CA LYS A 116 22.43 -9.59 -12.02
C LYS A 116 21.21 -9.70 -11.12
N LEU A 117 20.27 -10.59 -11.43
CA LEU A 117 19.09 -10.81 -10.60
C LEU A 117 19.45 -11.32 -9.19
N LEU A 118 20.52 -12.12 -9.05
CA LEU A 118 20.95 -12.63 -7.74
C LEU A 118 21.52 -11.53 -6.84
N ALA A 119 22.18 -10.53 -7.42
CA ALA A 119 22.72 -9.38 -6.70
C ALA A 119 21.63 -8.36 -6.33
N PHE A 120 20.61 -8.24 -7.17
CA PHE A 120 19.58 -7.19 -7.08
C PHE A 120 18.94 -7.02 -5.69
N PRO A 121 18.48 -8.07 -4.97
CA PRO A 121 17.90 -7.89 -3.64
C PRO A 121 18.88 -7.24 -2.64
N PHE A 122 20.18 -7.52 -2.76
CA PHE A 122 21.20 -6.98 -1.87
C PHE A 122 21.56 -5.54 -2.22
N GLU A 123 21.63 -5.21 -3.51
CA GLU A 123 21.79 -3.84 -4.00
C GLU A 123 20.63 -2.95 -3.56
N LEU A 124 19.40 -3.44 -3.69
CA LEU A 124 18.21 -2.70 -3.29
C LEU A 124 18.20 -2.44 -1.77
N THR A 125 18.65 -3.40 -0.96
CA THR A 125 18.60 -3.31 0.52
C THR A 125 19.48 -2.22 1.11
N GLY A 126 20.49 -1.75 0.37
CA GLY A 126 21.34 -0.63 0.76
C GLY A 126 20.84 0.74 0.28
N SER A 127 19.73 0.82 -0.45
CA SER A 127 19.31 2.06 -1.11
C SER A 127 18.58 3.04 -0.21
N ALA A 128 18.80 4.34 -0.45
CA ALA A 128 18.10 5.42 0.26
C ALA A 128 16.56 5.36 0.09
N PHE A 129 16.07 4.67 -0.95
CA PHE A 129 14.65 4.50 -1.22
C PHE A 129 13.94 3.61 -0.21
N MET A 130 14.63 2.58 0.30
CA MET A 130 14.00 1.63 1.21
C MET A 130 13.53 2.28 2.50
N GLU A 131 14.26 3.26 3.03
CA GLU A 131 13.89 3.91 4.30
C GLU A 131 12.62 4.77 4.18
N GLN A 132 12.40 5.34 3.00
CA GLN A 132 11.30 6.27 2.74
C GLN A 132 10.01 5.59 2.28
N ILE A 133 10.09 4.39 1.70
CA ILE A 133 8.92 3.66 1.24
C ILE A 133 8.22 2.97 2.43
N PHE A 134 6.98 3.36 2.67
CA PHE A 134 6.14 2.87 3.77
C PHE A 134 6.18 1.34 3.97
N GLU A 135 6.11 0.55 2.90
CA GLU A 135 6.07 -0.92 2.97
C GLU A 135 7.34 -1.58 3.56
N TRP A 136 8.47 -0.89 3.51
CA TRP A 136 9.77 -1.38 3.97
C TRP A 136 10.07 -1.00 5.41
N GLN A 137 9.26 -0.11 6.01
CA GLN A 137 9.44 0.29 7.39
C GLN A 137 9.03 -0.83 8.37
N PRO A 138 9.66 -0.90 9.55
CA PRO A 138 9.26 -1.85 10.58
C PRO A 138 7.79 -1.68 10.98
N PRO A 139 7.06 -2.78 11.26
CA PRO A 139 5.62 -2.74 11.53
C PRO A 139 5.27 -1.94 12.80
N PHE A 140 6.21 -1.85 13.75
CA PHE A 140 5.98 -1.13 15.00
C PHE A 140 6.43 0.34 14.94
N SER A 141 7.39 0.73 14.11
CA SER A 141 7.80 2.15 14.04
C SER A 141 6.98 2.98 13.04
N SER A 142 6.26 2.33 12.13
CA SER A 142 5.44 2.99 11.10
C SER A 142 3.97 3.11 11.50
N SER A 143 3.19 3.85 10.70
CA SER A 143 1.73 3.93 10.85
C SER A 143 1.02 2.59 10.66
N PHE A 144 1.73 1.55 10.20
CA PHE A 144 1.25 0.16 10.17
C PHE A 144 0.72 -0.29 11.54
N ARG A 145 1.32 0.13 12.66
CA ARG A 145 0.89 -0.23 14.03
C ARG A 145 -0.57 0.10 14.31
N LEU A 146 -1.14 1.09 13.63
CA LEU A 146 -2.52 1.57 13.82
C LEU A 146 -3.54 0.75 13.01
N THR A 147 -3.08 -0.09 12.10
CA THR A 147 -3.93 -0.92 11.24
C THR A 147 -4.54 -2.07 12.00
N TYR A 148 -5.66 -2.58 11.50
CA TYR A 148 -6.20 -3.84 12.01
C TYR A 148 -5.19 -4.99 11.78
N MET A 149 -4.46 -4.98 10.65
CA MET A 149 -3.45 -5.99 10.32
C MET A 149 -2.39 -6.13 11.41
N ALA A 150 -1.87 -5.02 11.93
CA ALA A 150 -0.89 -5.04 13.02
C ALA A 150 -1.42 -5.72 14.29
N ARG A 151 -2.70 -5.50 14.64
CA ARG A 151 -3.32 -6.15 15.81
C ARG A 151 -3.38 -7.67 15.64
N TYR A 152 -3.85 -8.13 14.48
CA TYR A 152 -3.88 -9.56 14.18
C TYR A 152 -2.48 -10.15 14.04
N TYR A 153 -1.50 -9.36 13.61
CA TYR A 153 -0.11 -9.78 13.50
C TYR A 153 0.46 -10.09 14.89
N VAL A 154 0.25 -9.19 15.86
CA VAL A 154 0.63 -9.44 17.26
C VAL A 154 -0.05 -10.70 17.81
N VAL A 155 -1.36 -10.86 17.58
CA VAL A 155 -2.08 -12.07 18.00
C VAL A 155 -1.47 -13.33 17.37
N TRP A 156 -1.15 -13.28 16.08
CA TRP A 156 -0.54 -14.42 15.38
C TRP A 156 0.87 -14.75 15.89
N CYS A 157 1.68 -13.73 16.19
CA CYS A 157 2.98 -13.92 16.84
C CYS A 157 2.83 -14.62 18.19
N VAL A 158 1.93 -14.13 19.06
CA VAL A 158 1.68 -14.72 20.38
C VAL A 158 1.17 -16.15 20.26
N LEU A 159 0.18 -16.40 19.39
CA LEU A 159 -0.36 -17.74 19.17
C LEU A 159 0.69 -18.69 18.62
N GLY A 160 1.51 -18.25 17.67
CA GLY A 160 2.60 -19.02 17.11
C GLY A 160 3.63 -19.40 18.17
N ILE A 161 4.14 -18.42 18.92
CA ILE A 161 5.13 -18.63 19.99
C ILE A 161 4.57 -19.59 21.05
N ALA A 162 3.36 -19.35 21.54
CA ALA A 162 2.72 -20.19 22.54
C ALA A 162 2.52 -21.63 22.05
N ALA A 163 2.07 -21.79 20.80
CA ALA A 163 1.89 -23.11 20.21
C ALA A 163 3.21 -23.86 20.04
N PHE A 164 4.29 -23.17 19.63
CA PHE A 164 5.61 -23.78 19.51
C PHE A 164 6.19 -24.17 20.89
N ILE A 165 6.13 -23.30 21.90
CA ILE A 165 6.54 -23.64 23.28
C ILE A 165 5.76 -24.85 23.80
N ALA A 166 4.44 -24.87 23.59
CA ALA A 166 3.60 -26.00 23.99
C ALA A 166 3.94 -27.28 23.21
N SER A 167 4.36 -27.18 21.95
CA SER A 167 4.81 -28.35 21.16
C SER A 167 6.12 -28.95 21.69
N LEU A 168 7.07 -28.11 22.12
CA LEU A 168 8.36 -28.54 22.68
C LEU A 168 8.20 -29.34 23.98
N THR A 169 7.15 -29.06 24.74
CA THR A 169 6.86 -29.75 26.01
C THR A 169 6.00 -31.00 25.85
N ARG A 170 5.45 -31.25 24.65
CA ARG A 170 4.37 -32.25 24.44
C ARG A 170 4.65 -33.25 23.32
N GLU A 171 5.69 -33.06 22.50
CA GLU A 171 6.07 -34.01 21.45
C GLU A 171 7.42 -34.67 21.72
N SER A 172 7.50 -35.97 21.41
CA SER A 172 8.72 -36.78 21.50
C SER A 172 9.65 -36.62 20.28
N ARG A 173 9.18 -35.96 19.20
CA ARG A 173 9.96 -35.77 17.97
C ARG A 173 10.09 -34.29 17.63
N PRO A 174 11.29 -33.82 17.29
CA PRO A 174 11.50 -32.42 16.98
C PRO A 174 10.88 -32.04 15.62
N ARG A 175 10.35 -30.82 15.55
CA ARG A 175 9.82 -30.19 14.34
C ARG A 175 10.67 -28.98 13.98
N THR A 176 11.99 -29.13 13.99
CA THR A 176 12.92 -27.99 13.96
C THR A 176 12.77 -27.14 12.70
N PHE A 177 12.48 -27.75 11.55
CA PHE A 177 12.17 -27.00 10.32
C PHE A 177 11.06 -25.94 10.52
N LEU A 178 9.98 -26.28 11.23
CA LEU A 178 8.87 -25.36 11.45
C LEU A 178 9.25 -24.23 12.42
N VAL A 179 10.08 -24.53 13.42
CA VAL A 179 10.63 -23.54 14.36
C VAL A 179 11.58 -22.58 13.63
N LEU A 180 12.49 -23.10 12.82
CA LEU A 180 13.41 -22.30 12.01
C LEU A 180 12.66 -21.42 11.00
N THR A 181 11.63 -21.97 10.34
CA THR A 181 10.77 -21.21 9.42
C THR A 181 10.04 -20.11 10.18
N PHE A 182 9.48 -20.40 11.37
CA PHE A 182 8.83 -19.39 12.19
C PHE A 182 9.79 -18.28 12.61
N ALA A 183 10.98 -18.63 13.11
CA ALA A 183 11.97 -17.66 13.55
C ALA A 183 12.48 -16.79 12.40
N ALA A 184 12.81 -17.39 11.25
CA ALA A 184 13.29 -16.67 10.07
C ALA A 184 12.25 -15.67 9.54
N PHE A 185 11.00 -16.12 9.34
CA PHE A 185 9.95 -15.24 8.85
C PHE A 185 9.48 -14.23 9.90
N LEU A 186 9.55 -14.56 11.19
CA LEU A 186 9.32 -13.60 12.26
C LEU A 186 10.34 -12.46 12.17
N ALA A 187 11.64 -12.79 12.07
CA ALA A 187 12.69 -11.79 11.90
C ALA A 187 12.47 -10.91 10.65
N LEU A 188 12.10 -11.50 9.51
CA LEU A 188 11.77 -10.76 8.29
C LEU A 188 10.56 -9.83 8.47
N SER A 189 9.51 -10.29 9.15
CA SER A 189 8.29 -9.51 9.42
C SER A 189 8.52 -8.36 10.39
N LEU A 190 9.41 -8.54 11.37
CA LEU A 190 9.81 -7.49 12.32
C LEU A 190 10.65 -6.40 11.66
N ARG A 191 11.40 -6.75 10.62
CA ARG A 191 12.20 -5.78 9.85
C ARG A 191 11.34 -4.91 8.95
N MET A 192 10.34 -5.49 8.27
CA MET A 192 9.60 -4.82 7.20
C MET A 192 8.14 -5.25 7.19
N ASN A 193 7.21 -4.30 7.26
CA ASN A 193 5.78 -4.61 7.35
C ASN A 193 5.24 -5.38 6.13
N ARG A 194 5.86 -5.22 4.94
CA ARG A 194 5.52 -6.02 3.75
C ARG A 194 5.63 -7.54 3.96
N ASN A 195 6.52 -7.98 4.85
CA ASN A 195 6.79 -9.40 5.12
C ASN A 195 5.81 -10.01 6.14
N VAL A 196 4.88 -9.23 6.71
CA VAL A 196 3.86 -9.75 7.64
C VAL A 196 2.97 -10.79 6.94
N THR A 197 2.65 -10.57 5.67
CA THR A 197 1.88 -11.53 4.87
C THR A 197 2.68 -12.78 4.58
N ASP A 198 3.95 -12.65 4.18
CA ASP A 198 4.84 -13.79 3.97
C ASP A 198 4.99 -14.63 5.23
N PHE A 199 5.15 -13.99 6.39
CA PHE A 199 5.19 -14.64 7.69
C PHE A 199 3.92 -15.42 7.99
N ALA A 200 2.74 -14.84 7.75
CA ALA A 200 1.48 -15.54 7.96
C ALA A 200 1.38 -16.82 7.11
N PHE A 201 1.75 -16.76 5.82
CA PHE A 201 1.70 -17.92 4.93
C PHE A 201 2.74 -18.99 5.28
N ALA A 202 3.99 -18.60 5.53
CA ALA A 202 5.06 -19.53 5.84
C ALA A 202 4.84 -20.25 7.18
N THR A 203 4.22 -19.57 8.15
CA THR A 203 4.05 -20.12 9.51
C THR A 203 2.74 -20.84 9.73
N LEU A 204 1.74 -20.63 8.87
CA LEU A 204 0.42 -21.26 8.97
C LEU A 204 0.48 -22.77 9.19
N PRO A 205 1.20 -23.59 8.39
CA PRO A 205 1.23 -25.04 8.61
C PRO A 205 1.76 -25.41 9.99
N GLY A 206 2.82 -24.74 10.46
CA GLY A 206 3.47 -25.04 11.73
C GLY A 206 2.63 -24.61 12.93
N THR A 207 2.12 -23.38 12.91
CA THR A 207 1.24 -22.85 13.95
C THR A 207 -0.05 -23.66 14.03
N SER A 208 -0.69 -24.00 12.90
CA SER A 208 -1.89 -24.85 12.89
C SER A 208 -1.63 -26.22 13.48
N ALA A 209 -0.54 -26.89 13.06
CA ALA A 209 -0.23 -28.22 13.58
C ALA A 209 0.08 -28.20 15.09
N ALA A 210 0.77 -27.16 15.56
CA ALA A 210 1.06 -26.97 16.98
C ALA A 210 -0.20 -26.68 17.82
N LEU A 211 -1.12 -25.85 17.30
CA LEU A 211 -2.42 -25.60 17.93
C LEU A 211 -3.29 -26.87 17.98
N THR A 212 -3.36 -27.64 16.89
CA THR A 212 -4.09 -28.91 16.86
C THR A 212 -3.60 -29.88 17.94
N LEU A 213 -2.28 -30.01 18.12
CA LEU A 213 -1.72 -30.84 19.19
C LEU A 213 -2.17 -30.39 20.59
N CYS A 214 -2.20 -29.09 20.82
CA CYS A 214 -2.63 -28.52 22.10
C CYS A 214 -4.11 -28.78 22.38
N LEU A 215 -4.97 -28.64 21.38
CA LEU A 215 -6.42 -28.79 21.51
C LEU A 215 -6.86 -30.26 21.62
N THR A 216 -6.31 -31.13 20.77
CA THR A 216 -6.72 -32.55 20.69
C THR A 216 -6.28 -33.41 21.88
N ARG A 217 -5.15 -33.10 22.52
CA ARG A 217 -4.75 -33.79 23.77
C ARG A 217 -5.55 -33.32 24.98
N GLY A 218 -5.93 -32.04 25.07
CA GLY A 218 -6.85 -31.55 26.10
C GLY A 218 -8.21 -32.23 26.02
N ALA A 219 -8.73 -32.42 24.80
CA ALA A 219 -9.97 -33.17 24.56
C ALA A 219 -9.85 -34.66 24.90
N ARG A 220 -8.71 -35.31 24.60
CA ARG A 220 -8.47 -36.72 24.98
C ARG A 220 -8.27 -36.93 26.48
N ALA A 221 -7.70 -35.96 27.20
CA ALA A 221 -7.55 -36.01 28.66
C ALA A 221 -8.88 -35.79 29.40
N ALA A 222 -9.81 -35.05 28.78
CA ALA A 222 -11.16 -34.80 29.32
C ALA A 222 -12.21 -35.84 28.89
N ALA A 223 -11.92 -36.68 27.89
CA ALA A 223 -12.85 -37.69 27.39
C ALA A 223 -12.82 -38.96 28.25
N ARG A 224 -13.99 -39.41 28.73
CA ARG A 224 -14.17 -40.74 29.32
C ARG A 224 -14.00 -41.84 28.25
N PRO A 225 -13.50 -43.04 28.60
CA PRO A 225 -13.14 -44.09 27.64
C PRO A 225 -14.31 -44.61 26.78
N ASP A 226 -15.55 -44.43 27.24
CA ASP A 226 -16.74 -45.04 26.63
C ASP A 226 -17.47 -44.16 25.60
N ALA A 227 -16.95 -42.98 25.26
CA ALA A 227 -17.53 -42.16 24.20
C ALA A 227 -17.07 -42.65 22.80
N LYS A 228 -17.40 -43.90 22.46
CA LYS A 228 -17.05 -44.49 21.15
C LYS A 228 -17.79 -43.88 19.95
N ASN A 229 -18.79 -43.01 20.13
CA ASN A 229 -19.53 -42.39 19.03
C ASN A 229 -20.11 -41.02 19.40
N ALA A 230 -19.24 -40.01 19.55
CA ALA A 230 -19.67 -38.61 19.58
C ALA A 230 -18.66 -37.68 18.87
N ALA A 231 -17.94 -38.20 17.87
CA ALA A 231 -17.45 -37.34 16.80
C ALA A 231 -18.65 -36.98 15.92
N ALA A 232 -19.55 -36.14 16.44
CA ALA A 232 -20.44 -35.35 15.60
C ALA A 232 -19.52 -34.56 14.68
N GLY A 233 -19.31 -35.10 13.49
CA GLY A 233 -18.39 -34.55 12.52
C GLY A 233 -18.83 -33.15 12.22
N THR A 234 -18.12 -32.16 12.79
CA THR A 234 -18.20 -30.81 12.26
C THR A 234 -17.87 -30.98 10.79
N PRO A 235 -18.79 -30.69 9.86
CA PRO A 235 -18.58 -31.15 8.52
C PRO A 235 -17.44 -30.29 7.99
N LEU A 236 -16.26 -30.88 7.80
CA LEU A 236 -15.06 -30.16 7.41
C LEU A 236 -15.30 -29.37 6.12
N HIS A 237 -16.22 -29.86 5.28
CA HIS A 237 -16.75 -29.15 4.13
C HIS A 237 -17.49 -27.86 4.52
N LEU A 238 -18.33 -27.83 5.56
CA LEU A 238 -18.98 -26.59 6.01
C LEU A 238 -17.95 -25.57 6.53
N ILE A 239 -16.92 -26.00 7.27
CA ILE A 239 -15.83 -25.10 7.69
C ILE A 239 -15.06 -24.60 6.46
N ALA A 240 -14.74 -25.49 5.51
CA ALA A 240 -14.07 -25.11 4.28
C ALA A 240 -14.91 -24.13 3.44
N TRP A 241 -16.22 -24.37 3.30
CA TRP A 241 -17.17 -23.47 2.64
C TRP A 241 -17.30 -22.14 3.38
N ALA A 242 -17.34 -22.13 4.71
CA ALA A 242 -17.37 -20.91 5.50
C ALA A 242 -16.08 -20.09 5.34
N LEU A 243 -14.92 -20.75 5.36
CA LEU A 243 -13.62 -20.10 5.12
C LEU A 243 -13.49 -19.61 3.69
N LEU A 244 -14.00 -20.36 2.71
CA LEU A 244 -14.03 -19.95 1.30
C LEU A 244 -15.00 -18.79 1.08
N GLY A 245 -16.17 -18.81 1.72
CA GLY A 245 -17.13 -17.70 1.70
C GLY A 245 -16.54 -16.45 2.36
N LEU A 246 -15.83 -16.60 3.49
CA LEU A 246 -15.11 -15.51 4.13
C LEU A 246 -13.94 -15.00 3.27
N ALA A 247 -13.23 -15.88 2.57
CA ALA A 247 -12.18 -15.50 1.61
C ALA A 247 -12.78 -14.72 0.43
N GLY A 248 -13.88 -15.20 -0.13
CA GLY A 248 -14.66 -14.53 -1.17
C GLY A 248 -15.17 -13.16 -0.71
N TRP A 249 -15.66 -13.07 0.53
CA TRP A 249 -16.07 -11.82 1.14
C TRP A 249 -14.90 -10.83 1.20
N PHE A 250 -13.73 -11.22 1.70
CA PHE A 250 -12.56 -10.33 1.73
C PHE A 250 -12.02 -9.99 0.34
N ALA A 251 -12.11 -10.92 -0.62
CA ALA A 251 -11.71 -10.66 -2.00
C ALA A 251 -12.65 -9.64 -2.67
N PHE A 252 -13.94 -9.69 -2.37
CA PHE A 252 -14.96 -8.85 -2.99
C PHE A 252 -15.13 -7.48 -2.29
N PHE A 253 -15.29 -7.48 -0.97
CA PHE A 253 -15.48 -6.26 -0.17
C PHE A 253 -14.17 -5.62 0.30
N GLY A 254 -13.04 -6.24 -0.02
CA GLY A 254 -11.73 -5.83 0.47
C GLY A 254 -11.59 -5.99 1.98
N TYR A 255 -10.54 -5.37 2.51
CA TYR A 255 -10.25 -5.30 3.92
C TYR A 255 -10.16 -3.84 4.35
N GLY A 256 -10.94 -3.45 5.36
CA GLY A 256 -10.76 -2.15 5.99
C GLY A 256 -9.34 -2.11 6.57
N TYR A 257 -8.49 -1.22 6.07
CA TYR A 257 -7.09 -1.16 6.49
C TYR A 257 -6.95 -0.65 7.94
N GLY A 258 -7.93 0.13 8.39
CA GLY A 258 -8.07 0.63 9.76
C GLY A 258 -9.46 1.24 9.97
N PRO A 259 -9.77 1.74 11.18
CA PRO A 259 -11.07 2.35 11.51
C PRO A 259 -11.48 3.50 10.59
N SER A 260 -10.49 4.12 9.96
CA SER A 260 -10.58 5.32 9.12
C SER A 260 -10.58 5.05 7.63
N PHE A 261 -10.23 3.83 7.25
CA PHE A 261 -10.10 3.46 5.85
C PHE A 261 -11.41 2.80 5.43
N GLY A 262 -12.12 3.47 4.50
CA GLY A 262 -13.27 2.90 3.83
C GLY A 262 -12.92 1.54 3.20
N ARG A 263 -13.95 0.74 2.94
CA ARG A 263 -13.77 -0.46 2.12
C ARG A 263 -13.60 -0.07 0.67
N ARG A 264 -13.00 -0.97 -0.12
CA ARG A 264 -12.95 -0.82 -1.56
C ARG A 264 -14.39 -0.69 -2.08
N GLU A 265 -14.63 0.32 -2.91
CA GLU A 265 -15.91 0.47 -3.60
C GLU A 265 -16.16 -0.73 -4.52
N LEU A 266 -17.40 -1.20 -4.54
CA LEU A 266 -17.77 -2.33 -5.39
C LEU A 266 -17.92 -1.85 -6.84
N GLY A 267 -17.23 -2.52 -7.76
CA GLY A 267 -17.38 -2.27 -9.19
C GLY A 267 -16.13 -2.61 -9.99
N LEU A 268 -16.27 -2.48 -11.31
CA LEU A 268 -15.17 -2.49 -12.27
C LEU A 268 -14.97 -1.04 -12.73
N GLY A 269 -13.73 -0.55 -12.69
CA GLY A 269 -13.42 0.81 -13.12
C GLY A 269 -12.23 1.39 -12.38
N LEU A 270 -11.93 2.65 -12.70
CA LEU A 270 -10.96 3.46 -11.99
C LEU A 270 -11.63 4.08 -10.76
N GLY A 271 -10.94 4.07 -9.61
CA GLY A 271 -11.44 4.67 -8.39
C GLY A 271 -11.48 6.21 -8.47
N PRO A 272 -12.25 6.87 -7.59
CA PRO A 272 -12.38 8.34 -7.58
C PRO A 272 -11.07 9.07 -7.28
N ASN A 273 -10.08 8.38 -6.74
CA ASN A 273 -8.73 8.90 -6.47
C ASN A 273 -7.81 8.89 -7.71
N VAL A 274 -8.26 8.34 -8.85
CA VAL A 274 -7.51 8.37 -10.10
C VAL A 274 -7.88 9.66 -10.84
N PRO A 275 -6.91 10.47 -11.29
CA PRO A 275 -7.18 11.80 -11.85
C PRO A 275 -7.61 11.73 -13.32
N VAL A 276 -8.75 11.09 -13.57
CA VAL A 276 -9.31 10.86 -14.91
C VAL A 276 -9.68 12.17 -15.58
N GLY A 277 -10.35 13.08 -14.87
CA GLY A 277 -10.79 14.37 -15.41
C GLY A 277 -9.63 15.24 -15.90
N ALA A 278 -8.57 15.33 -15.09
CA ALA A 278 -7.34 16.04 -15.47
C ALA A 278 -6.64 15.42 -16.69
N ALA A 279 -6.62 14.09 -16.80
CA ALA A 279 -6.08 13.41 -17.97
C ALA A 279 -6.95 13.63 -19.21
N ASP A 280 -8.28 13.56 -19.09
CA ASP A 280 -9.17 13.82 -20.22
C ASP A 280 -9.04 15.27 -20.71
N GLU A 281 -8.80 16.23 -19.82
CA GLU A 281 -8.49 17.60 -20.21
C GLU A 281 -7.17 17.72 -20.97
N LEU A 282 -6.08 17.08 -20.49
CA LEU A 282 -4.82 17.03 -21.23
C LEU A 282 -4.98 16.41 -22.62
N ALA A 283 -5.80 15.37 -22.73
CA ALA A 283 -6.11 14.72 -24.00
C ALA A 283 -6.87 15.65 -24.96
N ARG A 284 -7.92 16.36 -24.46
CA ARG A 284 -8.67 17.36 -25.24
C ARG A 284 -7.78 18.48 -25.76
N ARG A 285 -6.85 18.93 -24.92
CA ARG A 285 -5.85 19.96 -25.23
C ARG A 285 -4.75 19.50 -26.18
N GLY A 286 -4.66 18.20 -26.45
CA GLY A 286 -3.66 17.62 -27.34
C GLY A 286 -2.24 17.65 -26.78
N VAL A 287 -2.08 17.72 -25.45
CA VAL A 287 -0.77 17.88 -24.81
C VAL A 287 0.13 16.67 -25.08
N VAL A 288 1.37 16.95 -25.47
CA VAL A 288 2.49 16.04 -25.70
C VAL A 288 3.75 16.55 -24.98
N GLY A 289 4.78 15.71 -24.87
CA GLY A 289 6.07 16.12 -24.30
C GLY A 289 6.34 15.50 -22.93
N THR A 290 7.03 16.22 -22.05
CA THR A 290 7.45 15.69 -20.75
C THR A 290 6.66 16.33 -19.61
N SER A 291 6.16 15.55 -18.66
CA SER A 291 5.46 16.08 -17.48
C SER A 291 6.38 16.15 -16.27
N PHE A 292 6.35 17.24 -15.51
CA PHE A 292 6.68 17.17 -14.09
C PHE A 292 5.41 16.76 -13.34
N ASN A 293 5.33 15.50 -12.93
CA ASN A 293 4.13 14.93 -12.32
C ASN A 293 4.39 14.52 -10.86
N THR A 294 3.35 14.45 -10.03
CA THR A 294 3.43 13.76 -8.73
C THR A 294 3.80 12.29 -8.94
N TYR A 295 4.60 11.76 -8.02
CA TYR A 295 5.09 10.38 -8.02
C TYR A 295 3.99 9.32 -8.23
N GLY A 296 2.82 9.49 -7.62
CA GLY A 296 1.69 8.56 -7.75
C GLY A 296 1.03 8.59 -9.13
N ALA A 297 0.84 9.78 -9.70
CA ALA A 297 0.22 9.97 -11.01
C ALA A 297 1.05 9.43 -12.18
N GLY A 298 2.36 9.26 -12.02
CA GLY A 298 3.25 8.91 -13.13
C GLY A 298 2.85 7.63 -13.86
N ALA A 299 2.54 6.56 -13.13
CA ALA A 299 2.11 5.29 -13.74
C ALA A 299 0.79 5.44 -14.52
N TYR A 300 -0.14 6.25 -14.03
CA TYR A 300 -1.41 6.51 -14.71
C TYR A 300 -1.22 7.34 -15.98
N LEU A 301 -0.37 8.36 -15.95
CA LEU A 301 -0.02 9.14 -17.14
C LEU A 301 0.67 8.28 -18.21
N VAL A 302 1.56 7.36 -17.81
CA VAL A 302 2.16 6.39 -18.74
C VAL A 302 1.09 5.51 -19.39
N TYR A 303 0.18 4.95 -18.59
CA TYR A 303 -0.93 4.13 -19.10
C TYR A 303 -1.80 4.89 -20.12
N ARG A 304 -2.10 6.16 -19.84
CA ARG A 304 -3.01 6.95 -20.67
C ARG A 304 -2.38 7.52 -21.93
N PHE A 305 -1.10 7.86 -21.90
CA PHE A 305 -0.49 8.73 -22.91
C PHE A 305 0.79 8.20 -23.55
N TYR A 306 1.36 7.08 -23.11
CA TYR A 306 2.56 6.54 -23.76
C TYR A 306 2.28 6.18 -25.24
N PRO A 307 3.18 6.54 -26.19
CA PRO A 307 4.48 7.19 -26.01
C PRO A 307 4.49 8.73 -26.09
N ARG A 308 3.33 9.38 -26.25
CA ARG A 308 3.20 10.83 -26.49
C ARG A 308 3.61 11.70 -25.30
N VAL A 309 3.42 11.19 -24.09
CA VAL A 309 3.85 11.86 -22.85
C VAL A 309 4.90 11.01 -22.15
N ARG A 310 6.02 11.64 -21.80
CA ARG A 310 7.05 11.09 -20.90
C ARG A 310 6.85 11.66 -19.51
N VAL A 311 6.89 10.81 -18.49
CA VAL A 311 6.74 11.23 -17.10
C VAL A 311 8.09 11.57 -16.48
N GLY A 312 8.09 12.52 -15.55
CA GLY A 312 9.30 12.92 -14.84
C GLY A 312 9.72 11.90 -13.79
N MET A 313 8.74 11.25 -13.14
CA MET A 313 8.99 10.21 -12.13
C MET A 313 7.75 9.31 -11.94
N ASP A 314 7.96 8.04 -11.61
CA ASP A 314 6.93 7.14 -11.06
C ASP A 314 7.54 6.12 -10.08
N SER A 315 6.75 5.11 -9.67
CA SER A 315 7.13 4.15 -8.64
C SER A 315 8.23 3.13 -9.00
N ARG A 316 8.76 3.16 -10.23
CA ARG A 316 9.86 2.30 -10.69
C ARG A 316 11.22 2.88 -10.31
N ASN A 317 11.44 3.12 -9.02
CA ASN A 317 12.64 3.79 -8.50
C ASN A 317 13.96 3.13 -8.93
N ASP A 318 13.97 1.81 -9.06
CA ASP A 318 15.09 1.01 -9.54
C ASP A 318 15.49 1.34 -10.99
N VAL A 319 14.53 1.77 -11.82
CA VAL A 319 14.78 2.21 -13.21
C VAL A 319 15.35 3.62 -13.25
N TYR A 320 14.89 4.52 -12.36
CA TYR A 320 15.31 5.92 -12.33
C TYR A 320 16.64 6.16 -11.58
N GLY A 321 16.91 5.34 -10.55
CA GLY A 321 18.13 5.41 -9.74
C GLY A 321 18.13 6.50 -8.66
N GLU A 322 18.97 6.31 -7.62
CA GLU A 322 19.02 7.13 -6.39
C GLU A 322 19.14 8.62 -6.62
N ARG A 323 20.02 9.00 -7.54
CA ARG A 323 20.29 10.40 -7.84
C ARG A 323 19.03 11.12 -8.32
N LEU A 324 18.31 10.56 -9.31
CA LEU A 324 17.15 11.25 -9.88
C LEU A 324 16.00 11.33 -8.88
N TYR A 325 15.77 10.28 -8.10
CA TYR A 325 14.75 10.31 -7.05
C TYR A 325 15.10 11.34 -5.97
N ALA A 326 16.37 11.47 -5.54
CA ALA A 326 16.77 12.49 -4.58
C ALA A 326 16.59 13.91 -5.14
N GLU A 327 17.03 14.16 -6.38
CA GLU A 327 16.81 15.42 -7.09
C GLU A 327 15.30 15.74 -7.20
N TYR A 328 14.47 14.73 -7.49
CA TYR A 328 13.01 14.86 -7.58
C TYR A 328 12.39 15.19 -6.22
N GLN A 329 12.76 14.48 -5.14
CA GLN A 329 12.26 14.77 -3.80
C GLN A 329 12.61 16.20 -3.39
N GLU A 330 13.83 16.67 -3.68
CA GLU A 330 14.24 18.03 -3.40
C GLU A 330 13.42 19.06 -4.22
N ALA A 331 13.18 18.78 -5.50
CA ALA A 331 12.34 19.60 -6.38
C ALA A 331 10.90 19.76 -5.86
N THR A 332 10.35 18.77 -5.14
CA THR A 332 9.01 18.94 -4.52
C THR A 332 9.00 19.92 -3.34
N GLN A 333 10.17 20.25 -2.77
CA GLN A 333 10.29 21.06 -1.55
C GLN A 333 10.91 22.44 -1.76
N LYS A 334 11.82 22.60 -2.73
CA LYS A 334 12.62 23.82 -2.91
C LYS A 334 12.41 24.46 -4.30
N PRO A 335 12.17 25.78 -4.39
CA PRO A 335 11.98 26.48 -5.67
C PRO A 335 13.14 26.33 -6.66
N ASP A 336 14.39 26.51 -6.20
CA ASP A 336 15.56 26.43 -7.10
C ASP A 336 15.76 25.02 -7.66
N ALA A 337 15.55 23.99 -6.82
CA ALA A 337 15.62 22.61 -7.24
C ALA A 337 14.48 22.25 -8.21
N LEU A 338 13.27 22.78 -7.98
CA LEU A 338 12.15 22.64 -8.91
C LEU A 338 12.49 23.24 -10.27
N LYS A 339 12.99 24.47 -10.30
CA LYS A 339 13.39 25.16 -11.54
C LYS A 339 14.46 24.36 -12.29
N ALA A 340 15.47 23.83 -11.59
CA ALA A 340 16.48 22.97 -12.18
C ALA A 340 15.87 21.67 -12.75
N MET A 341 14.91 21.06 -12.05
CA MET A 341 14.23 19.85 -12.50
C MET A 341 13.33 20.09 -13.71
N LEU A 342 12.52 21.16 -13.71
CA LEU A 342 11.66 21.53 -14.85
C LEU A 342 12.49 21.73 -16.13
N ARG A 343 13.63 22.43 -16.01
CA ARG A 343 14.58 22.61 -17.13
C ARG A 343 15.22 21.31 -17.57
N ARG A 344 15.66 20.47 -16.63
CA ARG A 344 16.25 19.15 -16.93
C ARG A 344 15.27 18.26 -17.69
N LEU A 345 14.00 18.25 -17.29
CA LEU A 345 12.95 17.47 -17.93
C LEU A 345 12.48 18.08 -19.25
N GLN A 346 12.80 19.36 -19.51
CA GLN A 346 12.14 20.18 -20.52
C GLN A 346 10.63 20.05 -20.38
N ALA A 347 10.16 20.25 -19.14
CA ALA A 347 8.78 20.00 -18.75
C ALA A 347 7.83 20.86 -19.60
N SER A 348 6.90 20.20 -20.28
CA SER A 348 5.89 20.85 -21.12
C SER A 348 4.62 21.17 -20.32
N PHE A 349 4.40 20.47 -19.21
CA PHE A 349 3.31 20.73 -18.26
C PHE A 349 3.65 20.17 -16.87
N ILE A 350 2.95 20.67 -15.85
CA ILE A 350 3.03 20.16 -14.48
C ILE A 350 1.70 19.49 -14.11
N PHE A 351 1.75 18.29 -13.54
CA PHE A 351 0.59 17.50 -13.14
C PHE A 351 0.70 17.11 -11.66
N LEU A 352 -0.07 17.78 -10.80
CA LEU A 352 -0.02 17.51 -9.37
C LEU A 352 -1.31 16.81 -8.91
N GLU A 353 -1.17 15.69 -8.23
CA GLU A 353 -2.30 15.07 -7.52
C GLU A 353 -2.72 15.96 -6.35
N TRP A 354 -4.03 16.07 -6.15
CA TRP A 354 -4.64 16.87 -5.10
C TRP A 354 -5.79 16.09 -4.44
N PRO A 355 -5.90 16.11 -3.10
CA PRO A 355 -4.93 16.62 -2.16
C PRO A 355 -3.82 15.58 -1.91
N GLN A 356 -2.56 15.92 -2.18
CA GLN A 356 -1.42 15.14 -1.70
C GLN A 356 -0.61 15.96 -0.69
N PRO A 357 -0.19 15.38 0.46
CA PRO A 357 0.67 16.06 1.42
C PRO A 357 1.93 16.64 0.75
N GLY A 358 2.30 17.85 1.12
CA GLY A 358 3.47 18.53 0.56
C GLY A 358 3.24 19.23 -0.78
N MET A 359 2.20 18.89 -1.56
CA MET A 359 1.98 19.55 -2.86
C MET A 359 1.66 21.04 -2.74
N ALA A 360 1.12 21.50 -1.60
CA ALA A 360 0.96 22.93 -1.34
C ALA A 360 2.31 23.67 -1.33
N LYS A 361 3.39 23.03 -0.84
CA LYS A 361 4.74 23.61 -0.92
C LYS A 361 5.25 23.62 -2.35
N THR A 362 5.02 22.54 -3.10
CA THR A 362 5.36 22.46 -4.52
C THR A 362 4.64 23.54 -5.33
N ALA A 363 3.34 23.76 -5.10
CA ALA A 363 2.59 24.84 -5.75
C ALA A 363 3.12 26.24 -5.42
N ARG A 364 3.55 26.48 -4.17
CA ARG A 364 4.23 27.75 -3.81
C ARG A 364 5.56 27.88 -4.55
N ALA A 365 6.32 26.80 -4.66
CA ALA A 365 7.57 26.77 -5.42
C ALA A 365 7.33 27.05 -6.91
N ILE A 366 6.28 26.49 -7.51
CA ILE A 366 5.83 26.78 -8.88
C ILE A 366 5.56 28.28 -9.05
N ARG A 367 4.77 28.88 -8.16
CA ARG A 367 4.47 30.33 -8.22
C ARG A 367 5.67 31.23 -7.97
N ALA A 368 6.69 30.74 -7.28
CA ALA A 368 7.92 31.47 -7.04
C ALA A 368 8.89 31.38 -8.23
N THR A 369 8.59 30.56 -9.25
CA THR A 369 9.37 30.56 -10.50
C THR A 369 9.01 31.77 -11.37
N ASP A 370 10.00 32.30 -12.09
CA ASP A 370 9.79 33.39 -13.05
C ASP A 370 9.11 32.92 -14.37
N GLU A 371 8.78 31.63 -14.47
CA GLU A 371 8.34 30.95 -15.71
C GLU A 371 6.80 31.04 -15.94
N GLY A 372 6.04 31.68 -15.03
CA GLY A 372 4.63 31.99 -15.30
C GLY A 372 3.71 30.76 -15.41
N TRP A 373 3.91 29.74 -14.58
CA TRP A 373 3.07 28.54 -14.57
C TRP A 373 1.66 28.81 -14.02
N ARG A 374 0.62 28.54 -14.80
CA ARG A 374 -0.78 28.77 -14.42
C ARG A 374 -1.62 27.49 -14.40
N PRO A 375 -2.48 27.31 -13.38
CA PRO A 375 -3.45 26.22 -13.39
C PRO A 375 -4.40 26.39 -14.58
N VAL A 376 -4.54 25.37 -15.42
CA VAL A 376 -5.50 25.36 -16.55
C VAL A 376 -6.66 24.40 -16.33
N TYR A 377 -6.51 23.51 -15.36
CA TYR A 377 -7.52 22.56 -14.92
C TYR A 377 -7.27 22.20 -13.47
N PHE A 378 -8.36 22.06 -12.72
CA PHE A 378 -8.33 21.34 -11.47
C PHE A 378 -9.68 20.70 -11.18
N ASP A 379 -9.65 19.62 -10.42
CA ASP A 379 -10.82 18.95 -9.87
C ASP A 379 -10.51 18.44 -8.46
N ASP A 380 -11.30 17.48 -7.99
CA ASP A 380 -11.10 16.92 -6.65
C ASP A 380 -9.96 15.90 -6.54
N ALA A 381 -9.20 15.66 -7.62
CA ALA A 381 -8.13 14.67 -7.71
C ALA A 381 -6.78 15.21 -8.21
N ALA A 382 -6.76 16.29 -9.02
CA ALA A 382 -5.52 16.84 -9.55
C ALA A 382 -5.61 18.32 -9.97
N VAL A 383 -4.43 18.90 -10.18
CA VAL A 383 -4.21 20.23 -10.77
C VAL A 383 -3.21 20.11 -11.92
N VAL A 384 -3.52 20.74 -13.04
CA VAL A 384 -2.65 20.80 -14.22
C VAL A 384 -2.20 22.24 -14.45
N TYR A 385 -0.89 22.45 -14.61
CA TYR A 385 -0.33 23.75 -14.94
C TYR A 385 0.31 23.75 -16.32
N LEU A 386 0.13 24.85 -17.05
CA LEU A 386 0.83 25.16 -18.28
C LEU A 386 1.64 26.44 -18.10
N GLU A 387 2.76 26.54 -18.81
CA GLU A 387 3.66 27.68 -18.80
C GLU A 387 3.16 28.77 -19.74
N GLU A 388 3.13 30.03 -19.29
CA GLU A 388 2.64 31.18 -20.07
C GLU A 388 3.47 31.46 -21.33
N ASP A 389 4.79 31.23 -21.26
CA ASP A 389 5.72 31.43 -22.39
C ASP A 389 6.18 30.10 -23.02
N GLY A 390 5.55 28.99 -22.61
CA GLY A 390 5.92 27.65 -23.03
C GLY A 390 5.23 27.16 -24.32
N PRO A 391 5.35 25.86 -24.64
CA PRO A 391 4.79 25.26 -25.85
C PRO A 391 3.25 25.33 -25.93
N TYR A 392 2.58 25.64 -24.82
CA TYR A 392 1.12 25.76 -24.71
C TYR A 392 0.67 27.15 -24.26
N ALA A 393 1.45 28.20 -24.55
CA ALA A 393 1.18 29.59 -24.15
C ALA A 393 -0.28 30.04 -24.35
N GLU A 394 -0.87 29.79 -25.53
CA GLU A 394 -2.27 30.17 -25.80
C GLU A 394 -3.26 29.46 -24.88
N GLN A 395 -3.00 28.20 -24.55
CA GLN A 395 -3.82 27.43 -23.61
C GLN A 395 -3.58 27.87 -22.16
N ALA A 396 -2.38 28.31 -21.82
CA ALA A 396 -2.03 28.83 -20.51
C ALA A 396 -2.75 30.17 -20.22
N LYS A 397 -2.99 31.00 -21.24
CA LYS A 397 -3.79 32.24 -21.12
C LYS A 397 -5.23 31.99 -20.69
N GLU A 398 -5.80 30.83 -21.05
CA GLU A 398 -7.11 30.39 -20.57
C GLU A 398 -7.06 29.92 -19.09
N GLY A 399 -5.88 29.84 -18.47
CA GLY A 399 -5.72 29.39 -17.10
C GLY A 399 -6.37 30.30 -16.05
N TYR A 400 -6.53 29.75 -14.86
CA TYR A 400 -7.01 30.47 -13.69
C TYR A 400 -5.93 31.46 -13.21
N ALA A 401 -6.29 32.73 -13.02
CA ALA A 401 -5.35 33.73 -12.50
C ALA A 401 -5.32 33.70 -10.96
N LEU A 402 -6.50 33.52 -10.35
CA LEU A 402 -6.68 33.55 -8.90
C LEU A 402 -6.83 32.15 -8.31
N LEU A 403 -7.54 31.25 -8.99
CA LEU A 403 -7.86 29.95 -8.42
C LEU A 403 -6.73 28.94 -8.57
N ASP A 404 -6.39 28.32 -7.44
CA ASP A 404 -5.45 27.21 -7.35
C ASP A 404 -5.76 26.44 -6.06
N PRO A 405 -6.25 25.20 -6.15
CA PRO A 405 -6.71 24.46 -4.98
C PRO A 405 -5.57 24.03 -4.05
N LEU A 406 -4.31 24.07 -4.51
CA LEU A 406 -3.15 23.79 -3.68
C LEU A 406 -2.73 25.00 -2.81
N LEU A 407 -3.16 26.20 -3.18
CA LEU A 407 -2.84 27.46 -2.48
C LEU A 407 -4.04 28.18 -1.89
N PHE A 408 -5.24 27.62 -2.11
CA PHE A 408 -6.47 28.18 -1.61
C PHE A 408 -6.53 28.20 -0.08
N LEU A 409 -6.83 29.38 0.46
CA LEU A 409 -7.04 29.62 1.89
C LEU A 409 -8.40 30.31 2.07
N PRO A 410 -9.37 29.68 2.73
CA PRO A 410 -10.66 30.30 3.02
C PRO A 410 -10.53 31.60 3.81
N GLY A 411 -11.45 32.54 3.60
CA GLY A 411 -11.50 33.83 4.30
C GLY A 411 -10.49 34.88 3.84
N THR A 412 -9.72 34.64 2.78
CA THR A 412 -8.64 35.55 2.34
C THR A 412 -9.00 36.46 1.16
N TRP A 413 -10.17 36.28 0.54
CA TRP A 413 -10.53 37.02 -0.67
C TRP A 413 -11.11 38.40 -0.37
N SER A 414 -10.50 39.42 -0.98
CA SER A 414 -11.05 40.77 -1.00
C SER A 414 -12.23 40.87 -1.95
N ARG A 415 -13.13 41.82 -1.70
CA ARG A 415 -14.27 42.11 -2.58
C ARG A 415 -13.86 42.42 -4.03
N GLU A 416 -12.70 43.05 -4.20
CA GLU A 416 -12.12 43.38 -5.51
C GLU A 416 -11.82 42.11 -6.33
N LYS A 417 -11.20 41.11 -5.70
CA LYS A 417 -10.85 39.83 -6.36
C LYS A 417 -12.04 38.88 -6.45
N ALA A 418 -13.06 39.05 -5.61
CA ALA A 418 -14.16 38.10 -5.48
C ALA A 418 -15.03 37.98 -6.74
N HIS A 419 -15.18 39.05 -7.54
CA HIS A 419 -15.89 38.97 -8.82
C HIS A 419 -15.18 38.05 -9.82
N GLN A 420 -13.86 38.22 -9.97
CA GLN A 420 -13.06 37.36 -10.85
C GLN A 420 -13.00 35.93 -10.30
N ALA A 421 -12.81 35.77 -8.99
CA ALA A 421 -12.78 34.45 -8.35
C ALA A 421 -14.11 33.71 -8.52
N LEU A 422 -15.26 34.40 -8.48
CA LEU A 422 -16.56 33.81 -8.78
C LEU A 422 -16.63 33.31 -10.22
N SER A 423 -16.22 34.14 -11.19
CA SER A 423 -16.22 33.76 -12.61
C SER A 423 -15.28 32.59 -12.90
N GLU A 424 -14.09 32.58 -12.31
CA GLU A 424 -13.15 31.47 -12.41
C GLU A 424 -13.71 30.19 -11.77
N ALA A 425 -14.41 30.29 -10.64
CA ALA A 425 -14.99 29.14 -9.95
C ALA A 425 -16.16 28.54 -10.75
N ASP A 426 -17.03 29.37 -11.32
CA ASP A 426 -18.12 28.92 -12.20
C ASP A 426 -17.56 28.19 -13.44
N ARG A 427 -16.45 28.68 -14.00
CA ARG A 427 -15.75 28.04 -15.11
C ARG A 427 -15.12 26.70 -14.72
N ALA A 428 -14.49 26.61 -13.55
CA ALA A 428 -13.94 25.36 -13.04
C ALA A 428 -15.03 24.30 -12.83
N ILE A 429 -16.18 24.69 -12.27
CA ILE A 429 -17.33 23.79 -12.09
C ILE A 429 -17.85 23.28 -13.44
N ALA A 430 -17.91 24.14 -14.46
CA ALA A 430 -18.34 23.77 -15.80
C ALA A 430 -17.34 22.82 -16.50
N GLN A 431 -16.04 23.01 -16.28
CA GLN A 431 -14.98 22.21 -16.91
C GLN A 431 -14.85 20.81 -16.29
N SER A 432 -14.86 20.71 -14.96
CA SER A 432 -14.58 19.44 -14.27
C SER A 432 -15.83 18.59 -14.02
N GLY A 433 -17.02 19.21 -13.98
CA GLY A 433 -18.26 18.57 -13.52
C GLY A 433 -18.23 18.29 -12.02
N ARG A 434 -19.12 18.93 -11.25
CA ARG A 434 -19.31 18.75 -9.79
C ARG A 434 -18.04 18.76 -8.90
N SER A 435 -16.95 19.43 -9.28
CA SER A 435 -15.79 19.58 -8.36
C SER A 435 -16.20 20.27 -7.06
N CYS A 436 -16.00 19.57 -5.96
CA CYS A 436 -16.26 20.05 -4.62
C CYS A 436 -15.38 21.25 -4.28
N ILE A 437 -14.08 21.22 -4.64
CA ILE A 437 -13.18 22.35 -4.36
C ILE A 437 -13.56 23.60 -5.12
N ALA A 438 -13.92 23.47 -6.40
CA ALA A 438 -14.39 24.60 -7.19
C ALA A 438 -15.67 25.21 -6.59
N ARG A 439 -16.57 24.37 -6.04
CA ARG A 439 -17.78 24.82 -5.33
C ARG A 439 -17.47 25.49 -3.98
N VAL A 440 -16.49 25.00 -3.21
CA VAL A 440 -16.04 25.67 -1.98
C VAL A 440 -15.45 27.05 -2.32
N MET A 441 -14.61 27.14 -3.35
CA MET A 441 -14.10 28.40 -3.88
C MET A 441 -15.25 29.33 -4.28
N ARG A 442 -16.26 28.83 -5.00
CA ARG A 442 -17.46 29.60 -5.36
C ARG A 442 -18.19 30.15 -4.14
N VAL A 443 -18.37 29.35 -3.09
CA VAL A 443 -18.99 29.77 -1.82
C VAL A 443 -18.22 30.94 -1.21
N GLU A 444 -16.89 30.85 -1.12
CA GLU A 444 -16.06 31.93 -0.58
C GLU A 444 -16.14 33.23 -1.42
N ALA A 445 -16.17 33.13 -2.75
CA ALA A 445 -16.37 34.31 -3.60
C ALA A 445 -17.74 34.96 -3.38
N LEU A 446 -18.81 34.16 -3.29
CA LEU A 446 -20.15 34.67 -3.04
C LEU A 446 -20.24 35.38 -1.69
N LEU A 447 -19.63 34.81 -0.65
CA LEU A 447 -19.55 35.43 0.68
C LEU A 447 -18.78 36.75 0.64
N ALA A 448 -17.62 36.80 -0.01
CA ALA A 448 -16.83 38.03 -0.15
C ALA A 448 -17.56 39.13 -0.95
N LEU A 449 -18.51 38.76 -1.82
CA LEU A 449 -19.41 39.67 -2.53
C LEU A 449 -20.68 40.05 -1.74
N GLY A 450 -20.88 39.50 -0.53
CA GLY A 450 -22.09 39.71 0.27
C GLY A 450 -23.33 38.96 -0.22
N ARG A 451 -23.17 37.98 -1.12
CA ARG A 451 -24.26 37.17 -1.70
C ARG A 451 -24.52 35.94 -0.81
N THR A 452 -24.83 36.17 0.45
CA THR A 452 -24.87 35.16 1.52
C THR A 452 -25.86 34.03 1.23
N ASP A 453 -27.08 34.34 0.78
CA ASP A 453 -28.10 33.30 0.52
C ASP A 453 -27.67 32.30 -0.55
N ALA A 454 -27.06 32.80 -1.63
CA ALA A 454 -26.54 31.96 -2.71
C ALA A 454 -25.36 31.10 -2.24
N ALA A 455 -24.50 31.66 -1.38
CA ALA A 455 -23.38 30.93 -0.80
C ALA A 455 -23.87 29.80 0.12
N LEU A 456 -24.81 30.09 1.02
CA LEU A 456 -25.38 29.10 1.95
C LEU A 456 -26.16 28.01 1.21
N ALA A 457 -26.89 28.34 0.15
CA ALA A 457 -27.59 27.36 -0.68
C ALA A 457 -26.59 26.43 -1.41
N GLU A 458 -25.47 26.95 -1.88
CA GLU A 458 -24.41 26.12 -2.49
C GLU A 458 -23.73 25.22 -1.47
N GLU A 459 -23.36 25.77 -0.30
CA GLU A 459 -22.77 25.01 0.79
C GLU A 459 -23.72 23.91 1.30
N ALA A 460 -25.02 24.21 1.45
CA ALA A 460 -26.01 23.23 1.87
C ALA A 460 -26.12 22.04 0.91
N ARG A 461 -26.03 22.28 -0.40
CA ARG A 461 -25.99 21.20 -1.41
C ARG A 461 -24.73 20.35 -1.28
N LEU A 462 -23.56 20.98 -1.15
CA LEU A 462 -22.28 20.30 -0.96
C LEU A 462 -22.28 19.43 0.31
N VAL A 463 -22.86 19.94 1.39
CA VAL A 463 -23.02 19.22 2.65
C VAL A 463 -24.00 18.05 2.53
N ALA A 464 -25.12 18.25 1.84
CA ALA A 464 -26.14 17.21 1.64
C ALA A 464 -25.63 16.05 0.76
N GLU A 465 -24.73 16.34 -0.17
CA GLU A 465 -24.03 15.33 -0.97
C GLU A 465 -23.03 14.50 -0.12
N ASP A 466 -22.59 15.02 1.02
CA ASP A 466 -21.62 14.42 1.96
C ASP A 466 -20.46 13.72 1.23
N PRO A 467 -19.71 14.44 0.38
CA PRO A 467 -18.64 13.83 -0.40
C PRO A 467 -17.62 13.21 0.57
N PRO A 468 -17.12 11.99 0.32
CA PRO A 468 -16.18 11.28 1.20
C PRO A 468 -14.75 11.85 1.10
N LEU A 469 -14.64 13.18 1.04
CA LEU A 469 -13.45 13.95 0.80
C LEU A 469 -13.11 14.76 2.06
N ALA A 470 -12.27 14.18 2.93
CA ALA A 470 -11.92 14.80 4.22
C ALA A 470 -11.43 16.25 4.08
N HIS A 471 -10.66 16.53 3.04
CA HIS A 471 -10.10 17.85 2.76
C HIS A 471 -11.17 18.92 2.43
N ILE A 472 -12.29 18.54 1.80
CA ILE A 472 -13.42 19.46 1.56
C ILE A 472 -14.05 19.85 2.89
N SER A 473 -14.26 18.88 3.79
CA SER A 473 -14.76 19.14 5.14
C SER A 473 -13.80 20.02 5.96
N ILE A 474 -12.48 19.86 5.78
CA ILE A 474 -11.47 20.75 6.39
C ILE A 474 -11.64 22.17 5.88
N LEU A 475 -11.72 22.36 4.56
CA LEU A 475 -11.82 23.70 3.97
C LEU A 475 -13.11 24.42 4.38
N LEU A 476 -14.25 23.72 4.41
CA LEU A 476 -15.50 24.27 4.96
C LEU A 476 -15.35 24.64 6.44
N GLY A 477 -14.72 23.78 7.24
CA GLY A 477 -14.46 24.05 8.66
C GLY A 477 -13.59 25.30 8.87
N LEU A 478 -12.53 25.45 8.07
CA LEU A 478 -11.66 26.62 8.08
C LEU A 478 -12.40 27.89 7.61
N ALA A 479 -13.25 27.79 6.60
CA ALA A 479 -14.12 28.88 6.13
C ALA A 479 -15.05 29.39 7.24
N HIS A 480 -15.67 28.48 8.00
CA HIS A 480 -16.50 28.84 9.15
C HIS A 480 -15.69 29.46 10.28
N LEU A 481 -14.48 28.95 10.56
CA LEU A 481 -13.59 29.57 11.55
C LEU A 481 -13.20 31.00 11.19
N ALA A 482 -12.86 31.25 9.93
CA ALA A 482 -12.52 32.59 9.45
C ALA A 482 -13.68 33.58 9.61
N ARG A 483 -14.93 33.11 9.55
CA ARG A 483 -16.15 33.88 9.78
C ARG A 483 -16.57 33.99 11.25
N GLY A 484 -15.90 33.27 12.16
CA GLY A 484 -16.24 33.22 13.57
C GLY A 484 -17.34 32.22 13.95
N ASP A 485 -17.90 31.45 13.02
CA ASP A 485 -18.85 30.38 13.31
C ASP A 485 -18.12 29.12 13.82
N ARG A 486 -17.73 29.18 15.09
CA ARG A 486 -17.03 28.10 15.79
C ARG A 486 -17.85 26.80 15.87
N THR A 487 -19.18 26.90 15.95
CA THR A 487 -20.06 25.73 16.11
C THR A 487 -20.10 24.91 14.83
N THR A 488 -20.39 25.55 13.69
CA THR A 488 -20.43 24.86 12.39
C THR A 488 -19.02 24.41 11.99
N ALA A 489 -18.00 25.24 12.26
CA ALA A 489 -16.61 24.83 12.07
C ALA A 489 -16.26 23.53 12.79
N ALA A 490 -16.58 23.42 14.08
CA ALA A 490 -16.31 22.22 14.86
C ALA A 490 -17.03 20.99 14.30
N ALA A 491 -18.28 21.14 13.83
CA ALA A 491 -19.01 20.05 13.18
C ALA A 491 -18.32 19.56 11.91
N ARG A 492 -17.91 20.47 11.01
CA ARG A 492 -17.20 20.12 9.76
C ARG A 492 -15.83 19.50 10.01
N LEU A 493 -15.10 20.00 10.99
CA LEU A 493 -13.78 19.48 11.35
C LEU A 493 -13.86 18.11 12.03
N ARG A 494 -14.92 17.81 12.79
CA ARG A 494 -15.19 16.45 13.28
C ARG A 494 -15.48 15.50 12.12
N ARG A 495 -16.32 15.90 11.15
CA ARG A 495 -16.57 15.11 9.94
C ARG A 495 -15.29 14.84 9.16
N ALA A 496 -14.42 15.84 9.02
CA ALA A 496 -13.10 15.66 8.41
C ALA A 496 -12.25 14.62 9.16
N LEU A 497 -12.30 14.60 10.49
CA LEU A 497 -11.58 13.63 11.32
C LEU A 497 -12.23 12.24 11.30
N GLU A 498 -13.52 12.10 11.03
CA GLU A 498 -14.14 10.79 10.78
C GLU A 498 -13.61 10.19 9.48
N LEU A 499 -13.51 11.01 8.42
CA LEU A 499 -13.02 10.61 7.11
C LEU A 499 -11.49 10.42 7.08
N ASN A 500 -10.74 11.24 7.84
CA ASN A 500 -9.29 11.14 7.98
C ASN A 500 -8.83 11.57 9.39
N PRO A 501 -8.79 10.64 10.38
CA PRO A 501 -8.37 10.95 11.75
C PRO A 501 -6.92 11.40 11.88
N PHE A 502 -6.08 11.17 10.87
CA PHE A 502 -4.66 11.49 10.91
C PHE A 502 -4.38 12.94 10.50
N SER A 503 -5.38 13.68 10.01
CA SER A 503 -5.20 15.07 9.60
C SER A 503 -4.80 15.96 10.79
N ASP A 504 -3.54 16.39 10.83
CA ASP A 504 -3.04 17.36 11.82
C ASP A 504 -3.75 18.71 11.65
N VAL A 505 -3.99 19.12 10.40
CA VAL A 505 -4.71 20.36 10.07
C VAL A 505 -6.11 20.36 10.68
N ALA A 506 -6.86 19.24 10.53
CA ALA A 506 -8.20 19.14 11.08
C ALA A 506 -8.19 19.13 12.63
N ARG A 507 -7.23 18.43 13.26
CA ARG A 507 -7.08 18.43 14.72
C ARG A 507 -6.73 19.80 15.28
N GLU A 508 -5.79 20.51 14.66
CA GLU A 508 -5.38 21.84 15.11
C GLU A 508 -6.51 22.86 14.92
N ALA A 509 -7.18 22.84 13.76
CA ALA A 509 -8.33 23.70 13.51
C ALA A 509 -9.48 23.40 14.47
N LEU A 510 -9.74 22.12 14.80
CA LEU A 510 -10.80 21.75 15.73
C LEU A 510 -10.52 22.30 17.14
N LYS A 511 -9.26 22.24 17.60
CA LYS A 511 -8.87 22.87 18.87
C LYS A 511 -9.18 24.37 18.89
N LYS A 512 -8.90 25.08 17.80
CA LYS A 512 -9.22 26.51 17.66
C LYS A 512 -10.73 26.76 17.64
N ALA A 513 -11.50 25.86 17.03
CA ALA A 513 -12.96 25.93 16.99
C ALA A 513 -13.62 25.71 18.36
N THR A 514 -13.04 24.83 19.19
CA THR A 514 -13.60 24.47 20.51
C THR A 514 -12.96 25.20 21.68
N ALA A 515 -11.96 26.05 21.44
CA ALA A 515 -11.36 26.87 22.49
C ALA A 515 -12.41 27.85 23.05
N THR A 516 -12.48 27.93 24.37
CA THR A 516 -13.29 28.94 25.07
C THR A 516 -12.78 30.33 24.68
N PRO A 517 -13.67 31.31 24.41
CA PRO A 517 -13.29 32.65 23.94
C PRO A 517 -12.27 33.37 24.80
#